data_AF-A0A429X2T2-F1
#
_entry.id   AF-A0A429X2T2-F1
#
_cell.length_a   1.000
_cell.length_b   1.000
_cell.length_c   1.000
_cell.angle_alpha   90.00
_cell.angle_beta   90.00
_cell.angle_gamma   90.00
#
_symmetry.space_group_name_H-M   'P 1'
#
loop_
_entity.id
_entity.type
_entity.pdbx_description
1 polymer ?
#
loop_
_entity_poly.entity_id
_entity_poly.type
_entity_poly.pdbx_seq_one_letter_code
_entity_poly.pdbx_strand_id
1 'polypeptide(L)'
;MSKLTAKQELFCQEYIIDLNATQAAIRAGYSEKTARVTASKLLTKANISTRIKELKDKRADKLELDAYWVLKRLKEISDRSMQAEPVMEWDHAEGKLVETGEYQFDSTGANKATELIGKHIGMFDPKLPGQLKMMDIQQEKVKAEISKVKAETDKISKDDNNKAPPTIMIVDAWSNTNE
;
A
#
# COMPACT_ATOMS: atom_id res chain seq x y z
N MET A 1 11.29 23.82 -11.38
CA MET A 1 11.77 23.69 -9.99
C MET A 1 12.96 24.61 -9.78
N SER A 2 12.99 25.39 -8.70
CA SER A 2 14.12 26.27 -8.41
C SER A 2 15.35 25.43 -8.00
N LYS A 3 16.46 25.65 -8.68
CA LYS A 3 17.74 24.98 -8.44
C LYS A 3 18.21 25.27 -6.99
N LEU A 4 18.61 24.24 -6.25
CA LEU A 4 19.17 24.42 -4.90
C LEU A 4 20.48 25.21 -4.98
N THR A 5 20.70 26.07 -3.98
CA THR A 5 22.02 26.69 -3.80
C THR A 5 23.02 25.69 -3.22
N ALA A 6 24.32 25.94 -3.35
CA ALA A 6 25.34 25.05 -2.80
C ALA A 6 25.18 24.83 -1.28
N LYS A 7 24.85 25.88 -0.51
CA LYS A 7 24.58 25.76 0.93
C LYS A 7 23.33 24.94 1.24
N GLN A 8 22.29 25.05 0.41
CA GLN A 8 21.07 24.27 0.56
C GLN A 8 21.29 22.79 0.26
N GLU A 9 22.07 22.48 -0.79
CA GLU A 9 22.46 21.11 -1.10
C GLU A 9 23.29 20.50 0.02
N LEU A 10 24.29 21.23 0.53
CA LEU A 10 25.11 20.79 1.65
C LEU A 10 24.26 20.54 2.91
N PHE A 11 23.30 21.43 3.20
CA PHE A 11 22.33 21.20 4.27
C PHE A 11 21.56 19.88 4.10
N CYS A 12 21.09 19.57 2.88
CA CYS A 12 20.38 18.33 2.61
C CYS A 12 21.28 17.10 2.85
N GLN A 13 22.53 17.15 2.38
CA GLN A 13 23.51 16.07 2.54
C GLN A 13 23.88 15.85 4.02
N GLU A 14 24.05 16.93 4.78
CA GLU A 14 24.36 16.86 6.21
C GLU A 14 23.17 16.38 7.04
N TYR A 15 21.94 16.76 6.65
CA TYR A 15 20.73 16.40 7.36
C TYR A 15 20.43 14.90 7.27
N ILE A 16 20.67 14.28 6.12
CA ILE A 16 20.40 12.84 5.99
C ILE A 16 21.36 11.97 6.81
N ILE A 17 22.47 12.49 7.34
CA ILE A 17 23.42 11.70 8.13
C ILE A 17 22.82 11.30 9.48
N ASP A 18 22.27 12.26 10.22
CA ASP A 18 21.81 12.08 11.61
C ASP A 18 20.37 12.58 11.85
N LEU A 19 19.71 13.09 10.82
CA LEU A 19 18.39 13.71 10.89
C LEU A 19 18.31 14.88 11.90
N ASN A 20 19.45 15.50 12.20
CA ASN A 20 19.55 16.65 13.08
C ASN A 20 19.61 17.95 12.26
N ALA A 21 18.47 18.62 12.14
CA ALA A 21 18.34 19.81 11.32
C ALA A 21 19.25 20.97 11.77
N THR A 22 19.39 21.17 13.08
CA THR A 22 20.22 22.27 13.62
C THR A 22 21.69 22.03 13.31
N GLN A 23 22.19 20.81 13.56
CA GLN A 23 23.59 20.47 13.28
C GLN A 23 23.88 20.48 11.78
N ALA A 24 22.94 20.00 10.96
CA ALA A 24 23.07 20.07 9.51
C ALA A 24 23.20 21.52 9.00
N ALA A 25 22.47 22.47 9.58
CA ALA A 25 22.60 23.88 9.23
C ALA A 25 23.97 24.45 9.63
N ILE A 26 24.49 24.09 10.80
CA ILE A 26 25.83 24.51 11.24
C ILE A 26 26.89 23.97 10.29
N ARG A 27 26.88 22.66 10.01
CA ARG A 27 27.82 22.00 9.09
C ARG A 27 27.73 22.53 7.66
N ALA A 28 26.54 22.95 7.23
CA ALA A 28 26.33 23.61 5.94
C ALA A 28 26.79 25.09 5.88
N GLY A 29 27.36 25.62 6.97
CA GLY A 29 27.91 26.97 7.03
C GLY A 29 26.85 28.06 7.23
N TYR A 30 25.74 27.76 7.91
CA TYR A 30 24.83 28.76 8.46
C TYR A 30 25.29 29.21 9.85
N SER A 31 24.86 30.40 10.28
CA SER A 31 25.24 30.94 11.59
C SER A 31 24.74 30.05 12.71
N GLU A 32 25.63 29.65 13.61
CA GLU A 32 25.30 28.83 14.79
C GLU A 32 24.20 29.47 15.64
N LYS A 33 24.28 30.79 15.86
CA LYS A 33 23.31 31.55 16.66
C LYS A 33 21.88 31.44 16.12
N THR A 34 21.71 31.26 14.81
CA THR A 34 20.40 31.20 14.15
C THR A 34 20.14 29.86 13.46
N ALA A 35 20.98 28.85 13.69
CA ALA A 35 20.94 27.57 12.99
C ALA A 35 19.61 26.86 13.18
N ARG A 36 19.07 26.84 14.41
CA ARG A 36 17.78 26.20 14.72
C ARG A 36 16.63 26.81 13.90
N VAL A 37 16.54 28.14 13.86
CA VAL A 37 15.49 28.87 13.13
C VAL A 37 15.68 28.68 11.62
N THR A 38 16.92 28.77 11.16
CA THR A 38 17.27 28.59 9.74
C THR A 38 16.92 27.17 9.27
N ALA A 39 17.28 26.15 10.04
CA ALA A 39 16.99 24.75 9.75
C ALA A 39 15.49 24.51 9.63
N SER A 40 14.69 25.03 10.57
CA SER A 40 13.23 24.94 10.50
C SER A 40 12.67 25.57 9.21
N LYS A 41 13.15 26.77 8.86
CA LYS A 41 12.79 27.45 7.59
C LYS A 41 13.27 26.72 6.34
N LEU A 42 14.35 25.95 6.40
CA LEU A 42 14.83 25.16 5.26
C LEU A 42 13.95 23.93 5.06
N LEU A 43 13.59 23.22 6.13
CA LEU A 43 12.77 22.02 6.06
C LEU A 43 11.34 22.27 5.53
N THR A 44 10.81 23.49 5.71
CA THR A 44 9.50 23.86 5.16
C THR A 44 9.51 24.17 3.67
N LYS A 45 10.69 24.34 3.05
CA LYS A 45 10.77 24.63 1.61
C LYS A 45 10.58 23.36 0.81
N ALA A 46 9.64 23.40 -0.15
CA ALA A 46 9.30 22.27 -1.00
C ALA A 46 10.52 21.68 -1.73
N ASN A 47 11.40 22.53 -2.30
CA ASN A 47 12.60 22.06 -3.01
C ASN A 47 13.60 21.33 -2.09
N ILE A 48 13.74 21.77 -0.83
CA ILE A 48 14.59 21.11 0.17
C ILE A 48 13.97 19.77 0.59
N SER A 49 12.65 19.75 0.84
CA SER A 49 11.93 18.53 1.18
C SER A 49 12.04 17.47 0.07
N THR A 50 11.83 17.87 -1.19
CA THR A 50 12.04 17.01 -2.36
C THR A 50 13.46 16.45 -2.40
N ARG A 51 14.47 17.30 -2.22
CA ARG A 51 15.88 16.85 -2.26
C ARG A 51 16.20 15.85 -1.13
N ILE A 52 15.72 16.10 0.08
CA ILE A 52 15.88 15.17 1.20
C ILE A 52 15.19 13.84 0.90
N LYS A 53 14.00 13.88 0.29
CA LYS A 53 13.29 12.67 -0.13
C LYS A 53 14.11 11.87 -1.15
N GLU A 54 14.61 12.50 -2.22
CA GLU A 54 15.47 11.85 -3.20
C GLU A 54 16.70 11.19 -2.56
N LEU A 55 17.34 11.87 -1.60
CA LEU A 55 18.50 11.34 -0.90
C LEU A 55 18.15 10.14 0.00
N LYS A 56 16.98 10.16 0.66
CA LYS A 56 16.47 9.04 1.45
C LYS A 56 16.12 7.86 0.55
N ASP A 57 15.39 8.11 -0.53
CA ASP A 57 15.00 7.10 -1.52
C ASP A 57 16.24 6.43 -2.10
N LYS A 58 17.25 7.21 -2.53
CA LYS A 58 18.52 6.65 -3.04
C LYS A 58 19.24 5.73 -2.03
N ARG A 59 19.17 6.03 -0.73
CA ARG A 59 19.75 5.17 0.31
C ARG A 59 18.92 3.90 0.51
N ALA A 60 17.60 4.02 0.49
CA ALA A 60 16.69 2.89 0.55
C ALA A 60 16.90 1.96 -0.65
N ASP A 61 16.97 2.51 -1.87
CA ASP A 61 17.24 1.77 -3.11
C ASP A 61 18.56 1.02 -3.04
N LYS A 62 19.64 1.67 -2.56
CA LYS A 62 20.96 1.04 -2.41
C LYS A 62 20.95 -0.15 -1.45
N LEU A 63 20.03 -0.15 -0.48
CA LEU A 63 19.86 -1.22 0.50
C LEU A 63 18.69 -2.14 0.14
N GLU A 64 18.06 -1.95 -1.02
CA GLU A 64 16.88 -2.69 -1.48
C GLU A 64 15.73 -2.68 -0.45
N LEU A 65 15.59 -1.55 0.25
CA LEU A 65 14.55 -1.35 1.26
C LEU A 65 13.30 -0.77 0.61
N ASP A 66 12.30 -1.61 0.42
CA ASP A 66 10.97 -1.18 -0.04
C ASP A 66 9.87 -1.54 0.99
N ALA A 67 8.63 -1.16 0.67
CA ALA A 67 7.49 -1.46 1.52
C ALA A 67 7.28 -2.98 1.72
N TYR A 68 7.58 -3.78 0.69
CA TYR A 68 7.45 -5.23 0.74
C TYR A 68 8.46 -5.84 1.72
N TRP A 69 9.72 -5.42 1.68
CA TRP A 69 10.76 -5.83 2.60
C TRP A 69 10.37 -5.53 4.05
N VAL A 70 9.83 -4.33 4.32
CA VAL A 70 9.37 -3.94 5.66
C VAL A 70 8.22 -4.83 6.12
N LEU A 71 7.21 -5.05 5.28
CA LEU A 71 6.08 -5.93 5.60
C LEU A 71 6.52 -7.37 5.89
N LYS A 72 7.41 -7.91 5.04
CA LYS A 72 7.98 -9.25 5.23
C LYS A 72 8.69 -9.34 6.58
N ARG A 73 9.52 -8.34 6.91
CA ARG A 73 10.24 -8.30 8.18
C ARG A 73 9.30 -8.18 9.38
N LEU A 74 8.26 -7.35 9.30
CA LEU A 74 7.27 -7.23 10.37
C LEU A 74 6.52 -8.55 10.58
N LYS A 75 6.18 -9.27 9.50
CA LYS A 75 5.58 -10.60 9.61
C LYS A 75 6.51 -11.56 10.36
N GLU A 76 7.77 -11.64 9.95
CA GLU A 76 8.78 -12.48 10.63
C GLU A 76 8.95 -12.11 12.11
N ILE A 77 8.92 -10.83 12.45
CA ILE A 77 8.99 -10.37 13.85
C ILE A 77 7.75 -10.83 14.61
N SER A 78 6.56 -10.68 14.04
CA SER A 78 5.31 -11.14 14.67
C SER A 78 5.34 -12.64 14.92
N ASP A 79 5.71 -13.43 13.91
CA ASP A 79 5.81 -14.90 14.01
C ASP A 79 6.82 -15.33 15.09
N ARG A 80 7.96 -14.64 15.20
CA ARG A 80 8.98 -14.92 16.23
C ARG A 80 8.55 -14.50 17.62
N SER A 81 7.94 -13.32 17.77
CA SER A 81 7.42 -12.85 19.05
C SER A 81 6.28 -13.73 19.57
N MET A 82 5.58 -14.47 18.71
CA MET A 82 4.54 -15.43 19.08
C MET A 82 5.08 -16.83 19.43
N GLN A 83 6.40 -17.06 19.40
CA GLN A 83 6.98 -18.33 19.83
C GLN A 83 6.75 -18.54 21.33
N ALA A 84 6.41 -19.77 21.71
CA ALA A 84 6.17 -20.14 23.09
C ALA A 84 7.49 -20.20 23.87
N GLU A 85 7.56 -19.43 24.95
CA GLU A 85 8.65 -19.44 25.92
C GLU A 85 8.10 -19.89 27.28
N PRO A 86 8.77 -20.81 27.99
CA PRO A 86 8.29 -21.24 29.29
C PRO A 86 8.34 -20.09 30.29
N VAL A 87 7.32 -20.00 31.13
CA VAL A 87 7.32 -19.09 32.27
C VAL A 87 8.27 -19.67 33.31
N MET A 88 9.27 -18.88 33.68
CA MET A 88 10.26 -19.23 34.70
C MET A 88 9.87 -18.57 36.02
N GLU A 89 9.86 -19.35 37.10
CA GLU A 89 9.65 -18.86 38.46
C GLU A 89 10.88 -19.19 39.32
N TRP A 90 11.19 -18.33 40.28
CA TRP A 90 12.29 -18.56 41.21
C TRP A 90 11.86 -19.54 42.30
N ASP A 91 12.48 -20.73 42.32
CA ASP A 91 12.31 -21.69 43.40
C ASP A 91 13.22 -21.31 44.57
N HIS A 92 12.62 -20.88 45.68
CA HIS A 92 13.34 -20.51 46.90
C HIS A 92 13.93 -21.71 47.66
N ALA A 93 13.38 -22.92 47.50
CA ALA A 93 13.89 -24.14 48.12
C ALA A 93 15.12 -24.68 47.37
N GLU A 94 15.10 -24.62 46.04
CA GLU A 94 16.21 -25.08 45.19
C GLU A 94 17.21 -23.97 44.82
N GLY A 95 16.88 -22.70 45.07
CA GLY A 95 17.75 -21.55 44.84
C GLY A 95 18.06 -21.27 43.36
N LYS A 96 17.12 -21.59 42.45
CA LYS A 96 17.29 -21.46 40.99
C LYS A 96 15.95 -21.16 40.31
N LEU A 97 16.02 -20.71 39.05
CA LEU A 97 14.82 -20.60 38.20
C LEU A 97 14.38 -21.98 37.71
N VAL A 98 13.08 -22.25 37.81
CA VAL A 98 12.42 -23.48 37.33
C VAL A 98 11.24 -23.13 36.42
N GLU A 99 10.93 -24.03 35.48
CA GLU A 99 9.77 -23.87 34.60
C GLU A 99 8.48 -24.14 35.38
N THR A 100 7.46 -23.28 35.23
CA THR A 100 6.16 -23.43 35.90
C THR A 100 5.22 -24.41 35.20
N GLY A 101 5.56 -24.83 33.97
CA GLY A 101 4.68 -25.57 33.06
C GLY A 101 3.69 -24.70 32.27
N GLU A 102 3.67 -23.39 32.54
CA GLU A 102 2.96 -22.41 31.72
C GLU A 102 3.88 -21.84 30.63
N TYR A 103 3.29 -21.40 29.53
CA TYR A 103 4.00 -20.80 28.41
C TYR A 103 3.46 -19.41 28.12
N GLN A 104 4.37 -18.51 27.79
CA GLN A 104 4.09 -17.14 27.38
C GLN A 104 4.73 -16.84 26.02
N PHE A 105 4.50 -15.65 25.51
CA PHE A 105 5.13 -15.14 24.30
C PHE A 105 5.28 -13.62 24.41
N ASP A 106 6.11 -13.01 23.57
CA ASP A 106 6.26 -11.56 23.50
C ASP A 106 5.05 -10.91 22.83
N SER A 107 4.00 -10.71 23.62
CA SER A 107 2.78 -10.04 23.17
C SER A 107 3.02 -8.61 22.69
N THR A 108 4.04 -7.91 23.21
CA THR A 108 4.30 -6.51 22.84
C THR A 108 4.88 -6.41 21.44
N GLY A 109 5.89 -7.22 21.12
CA GLY A 109 6.48 -7.31 19.79
C GLY A 109 5.46 -7.78 18.75
N ALA A 110 4.71 -8.84 19.06
CA ALA A 110 3.66 -9.38 18.19
C ALA A 110 2.58 -8.34 17.89
N ASN A 111 2.05 -7.69 18.92
CA ASN A 111 1.02 -6.66 18.76
C ASN A 111 1.52 -5.49 17.91
N LYS A 112 2.75 -5.03 18.16
CA LYS A 112 3.27 -3.88 17.41
C LYS A 112 3.51 -4.20 15.93
N ALA A 113 4.05 -5.37 15.65
CA ALA A 113 4.26 -5.82 14.28
C ALA A 113 2.94 -5.95 13.52
N THR A 114 1.96 -6.62 14.12
CA THR A 114 0.63 -6.82 13.53
C THR A 114 -0.13 -5.50 13.37
N GLU A 115 -0.02 -4.58 14.32
CA GLU A 115 -0.59 -3.23 14.20
C GLU A 115 -0.02 -2.47 12.99
N LEU A 116 1.31 -2.48 12.80
CA LEU A 116 1.94 -1.77 11.69
C LEU A 116 1.59 -2.37 10.33
N ILE A 117 1.52 -3.70 10.23
CA ILE A 117 1.04 -4.40 9.03
C ILE A 117 -0.39 -3.98 8.71
N GLY A 118 -1.30 -4.07 9.70
CA GLY A 118 -2.70 -3.71 9.53
C GLY A 118 -2.90 -2.25 9.12
N LYS A 119 -2.11 -1.32 9.68
CA LYS A 119 -2.11 0.09 9.25
C LYS A 119 -1.64 0.25 7.80
N HIS A 120 -0.59 -0.44 7.40
CA HIS A 120 -0.05 -0.33 6.05
C HIS A 120 -1.06 -0.79 4.98
N ILE A 121 -1.78 -1.89 5.23
CA ILE A 121 -2.80 -2.41 4.31
C ILE A 121 -4.18 -1.76 4.48
N GLY A 122 -4.30 -0.74 5.35
CA GLY A 122 -5.55 0.00 5.57
C GLY A 122 -6.62 -0.75 6.36
N MET A 123 -6.30 -1.86 7.04
CA MET A 123 -7.24 -2.70 7.78
C MET A 123 -7.94 -1.98 8.93
N PHE A 124 -7.32 -0.92 9.46
CA PHE A 124 -7.86 -0.11 10.56
C PHE A 124 -8.45 1.23 10.10
N ASP A 125 -8.70 1.42 8.80
CA ASP A 125 -9.41 2.61 8.33
C ASP A 125 -10.88 2.54 8.79
N PRO A 126 -11.35 3.49 9.63
CA PRO A 126 -12.73 3.48 10.13
C PRO A 126 -13.79 3.61 9.02
N LYS A 127 -13.42 4.06 7.82
CA LYS A 127 -14.31 4.16 6.65
C LYS A 127 -14.41 2.85 5.87
N LEU A 128 -13.50 1.91 6.08
CA LEU A 128 -13.41 0.65 5.34
C LEU A 128 -14.72 -0.16 5.38
N PRO A 129 -15.42 -0.32 6.52
CA PRO A 129 -16.68 -1.06 6.55
C PRO A 129 -17.78 -0.42 5.67
N GLY A 130 -17.81 0.91 5.61
CA GLY A 130 -18.74 1.64 4.74
C GLY A 130 -18.40 1.48 3.26
N GLN A 131 -17.11 1.53 2.92
CA GLN A 131 -16.64 1.31 1.54
C GLN A 131 -16.93 -0.12 1.06
N LEU A 132 -16.68 -1.13 1.89
CA LEU A 132 -16.98 -2.53 1.58
C LEU A 132 -18.47 -2.75 1.32
N LYS A 133 -19.35 -2.24 2.20
CA LYS A 133 -20.80 -2.29 1.99
C LYS A 133 -21.23 -1.61 0.70
N MET A 134 -20.65 -0.45 0.38
CA MET A 134 -20.97 0.26 -0.87
C MET A 134 -20.52 -0.54 -2.10
N MET A 135 -19.35 -1.18 -2.03
CA MET A 135 -18.88 -2.09 -3.08
C MET A 135 -19.79 -3.31 -3.24
N ASP A 136 -20.24 -3.93 -2.14
CA ASP A 136 -21.17 -5.07 -2.18
C ASP A 136 -22.50 -4.67 -2.83
N ILE A 137 -23.07 -3.52 -2.44
CA ILE A 137 -24.28 -2.96 -3.05
C ILE A 137 -24.07 -2.71 -4.55
N GLN A 138 -22.91 -2.17 -4.93
CA GLN A 138 -22.57 -1.97 -6.35
C GLN A 138 -22.47 -3.30 -7.10
N GLN A 139 -21.84 -4.32 -6.51
CA GLN A 139 -21.74 -5.66 -7.11
C GLN A 139 -23.12 -6.30 -7.29
N GLU A 140 -24.02 -6.16 -6.33
CA GLU A 140 -25.40 -6.66 -6.45
C GLU A 140 -26.17 -5.93 -7.56
N LYS A 141 -26.04 -4.60 -7.65
CA LYS A 141 -26.65 -3.81 -8.74
C LYS A 141 -26.13 -4.24 -10.11
N VAL A 142 -24.81 -4.37 -10.25
CA VAL A 142 -24.17 -4.83 -11.50
C VAL A 142 -24.64 -6.24 -11.85
N LYS A 143 -24.71 -7.17 -10.89
CA LYS A 143 -25.25 -8.52 -11.12
C LYS A 143 -26.71 -8.49 -11.57
N ALA A 144 -27.54 -7.63 -10.99
CA ALA A 144 -28.94 -7.46 -11.36
C ALA A 144 -29.12 -6.83 -12.75
N GLU A 145 -28.26 -5.91 -13.16
CA GLU A 145 -28.26 -5.38 -14.53
C GLU A 145 -27.83 -6.44 -15.54
N ILE A 146 -26.77 -7.20 -15.24
CA ILE A 146 -26.31 -8.31 -16.09
C ILE A 146 -27.42 -9.34 -16.28
N SER A 147 -28.19 -9.68 -15.23
CA SER A 147 -29.28 -10.65 -15.36
C SER A 147 -30.44 -10.13 -16.19
N LYS A 148 -30.78 -8.82 -16.09
CA LYS A 148 -31.79 -8.19 -16.94
C LYS A 148 -31.38 -8.19 -18.41
N VAL A 149 -30.15 -7.78 -18.70
CA VAL A 149 -29.62 -7.78 -20.07
C VAL A 149 -29.61 -9.20 -20.65
N LYS A 150 -29.19 -10.20 -19.86
CA LYS A 150 -29.27 -11.61 -20.29
C LYS A 150 -30.69 -12.06 -20.61
N ALA A 151 -31.66 -11.70 -19.77
CA ALA A 151 -33.06 -12.04 -20.00
C ALA A 151 -33.64 -11.34 -21.24
N GLU A 152 -33.20 -10.11 -21.55
CA GLU A 152 -33.58 -9.41 -22.78
C GLU A 152 -32.94 -10.04 -24.02
N THR A 153 -31.66 -10.40 -23.98
CA THR A 153 -30.99 -11.10 -25.09
C THR A 153 -31.61 -12.47 -25.38
N ASP A 154 -32.05 -13.18 -24.33
CA ASP A 154 -32.73 -14.47 -24.48
C ASP A 154 -34.14 -14.35 -25.08
N LYS A 155 -34.81 -13.20 -24.91
CA LYS A 155 -36.08 -12.92 -25.58
C LYS A 155 -35.87 -12.62 -27.07
N ILE A 156 -34.86 -11.81 -27.39
CA ILE A 156 -34.51 -11.47 -28.78
C ILE A 156 -34.13 -12.72 -29.57
N SER A 157 -33.35 -13.64 -28.99
CA SER A 157 -32.98 -14.90 -29.67
C SER A 157 -34.16 -15.87 -29.88
N LYS A 158 -35.24 -15.76 -29.09
CA LYS A 158 -36.47 -16.54 -29.28
C LYS A 158 -37.38 -15.91 -30.33
N ASP A 159 -37.43 -14.59 -30.44
CA ASP A 159 -38.22 -13.89 -31.44
C ASP A 159 -37.65 -14.08 -32.86
N ASP A 160 -36.32 -14.18 -33.02
CA ASP A 160 -35.70 -14.45 -34.32
C ASP A 160 -35.91 -15.89 -34.82
N ASN A 161 -36.14 -16.86 -33.91
CA ASN A 161 -36.43 -18.25 -34.28
C ASN A 161 -37.87 -18.48 -34.75
N ASN A 162 -38.77 -17.49 -34.63
CA ASN A 162 -40.18 -17.61 -35.02
C ASN A 162 -40.55 -16.77 -36.26
N LYS A 163 -39.57 -16.11 -36.90
CA LYS A 163 -39.75 -15.52 -38.23
C LYS A 163 -39.30 -16.52 -39.29
N ALA A 164 -40.26 -17.02 -40.07
CA ALA A 164 -39.95 -17.77 -41.28
C ALA A 164 -38.97 -16.93 -42.14
N PRO A 165 -37.90 -17.54 -42.70
CA PRO A 165 -36.97 -16.81 -43.54
C PRO A 165 -37.76 -16.11 -44.66
N PRO A 166 -37.45 -14.84 -44.98
CA PRO A 166 -38.17 -14.13 -46.02
C PRO A 166 -38.08 -14.93 -47.32
N THR A 167 -39.22 -15.21 -47.95
CA THR A 167 -39.26 -15.88 -49.25
C THR A 167 -38.65 -14.94 -50.29
N ILE A 168 -37.40 -15.19 -50.67
CA ILE A 168 -36.74 -14.48 -51.75
C ILE A 168 -37.24 -15.09 -53.07
N MET A 169 -38.16 -14.40 -53.74
CA MET A 169 -38.53 -14.71 -55.12
C MET A 169 -37.39 -14.21 -56.02
N ILE A 170 -36.52 -15.11 -56.47
CA ILE A 170 -35.54 -14.81 -57.51
C ILE A 170 -36.32 -14.77 -58.84
N VAL A 171 -36.42 -13.59 -59.44
CA VAL A 171 -37.00 -13.43 -60.77
C VAL A 171 -35.84 -13.51 -61.76
N ASP A 172 -35.65 -14.66 -62.39
CA ASP A 172 -34.66 -14.84 -63.46
C ASP A 172 -35.13 -14.11 -64.72
N ALA A 173 -34.87 -12.82 -64.78
CA ALA A 173 -35.14 -11.98 -65.94
C ALA A 173 -33.91 -11.83 -66.85
N TRP A 174 -33.10 -12.88 -67.06
CA TRP A 174 -32.02 -12.86 -68.04
C TRP A 174 -31.76 -14.25 -68.65
N SER A 175 -32.68 -14.68 -69.51
CA SER A 175 -32.33 -15.61 -70.59
C SER A 175 -32.88 -15.04 -71.90
N ASN A 176 -32.18 -14.03 -72.43
CA ASN A 176 -32.28 -13.71 -73.85
C ASN A 176 -31.63 -14.86 -74.62
N THR A 177 -32.48 -15.70 -75.17
CA THR A 177 -32.22 -16.61 -76.28
C THR A 177 -31.87 -15.85 -77.56
N ASN A 178 -30.99 -16.50 -78.33
CA ASN A 178 -30.74 -16.41 -79.77
C ASN A 178 -29.70 -15.38 -80.21
N GLU A 179 -28.59 -15.79 -80.84
CA GLU A 179 -28.49 -16.35 -82.21
C GLU A 179 -29.07 -15.42 -83.27
#